data_AF-A0A352N6R4-F1
#
_entry.id   AF-A0A352N6R4-F1
#
_cell.length_a   1.000
_cell.length_b   1.000
_cell.length_c   1.000
_cell.angle_alpha   90.00
_cell.angle_beta   90.00
_cell.angle_gamma   90.00
#
_symmetry.space_group_name_H-M   'P 1'
#
loop_
_entity.id
_entity.type
_entity.pdbx_description
1 polymer ?
#
loop_
_entity_poly.entity_id
_entity_poly.type
_entity_poly.pdbx_seq_one_letter_code
_entity_poly.pdbx_strand_id
1 'polypeptide(L)'
;MTEIVDIRTLRDAVCRELLHRRIDEAGGAYAQTRGGKAELYGTTAAVNIRAILGMPFSSASQRRKWANTILSYQRKDGIFIPDGKERKMFTEMLSYHK
;
A
#
# COMPACT_ATOMS: atom_id res chain seq x y z
N MET A 1 8.96 33.99 13.39
CA MET A 1 8.28 34.05 12.08
C MET A 1 7.59 32.73 11.88
N THR A 2 6.27 32.72 11.71
CA THR A 2 5.53 31.51 11.37
C THR A 2 5.60 31.37 9.86
N GLU A 3 6.38 30.43 9.35
CA GLU A 3 6.36 30.11 7.92
C GLU A 3 4.96 29.61 7.56
N ILE A 4 4.23 30.39 6.78
CA ILE A 4 2.97 29.95 6.18
C ILE A 4 3.34 29.05 5.01
N VAL A 5 3.26 27.73 5.22
CA VAL A 5 3.48 26.77 4.15
C VAL A 5 2.25 26.78 3.23
N ASP A 6 2.46 27.07 1.94
CA ASP A 6 1.41 26.95 0.94
C ASP A 6 0.96 25.48 0.84
N ILE A 7 -0.33 25.25 1.06
CA ILE A 7 -0.97 23.93 0.98
C ILE A 7 -0.77 23.27 -0.40
N ARG A 8 -0.63 24.07 -1.46
CA ARG A 8 -0.34 23.58 -2.82
C ARG A 8 1.06 22.97 -2.89
N THR A 9 2.05 23.61 -2.28
CA THR A 9 3.43 23.10 -2.19
C THR A 9 3.48 21.78 -1.42
N LEU A 10 2.75 21.68 -0.31
CA LEU A 10 2.59 20.45 0.47
C LEU A 10 1.96 19.33 -0.36
N ARG A 11 0.86 19.62 -1.05
CA ARG A 11 0.20 18.65 -1.94
C ARG A 11 1.16 18.13 -3.01
N ASP A 12 1.88 19.03 -3.68
CA ASP A 12 2.77 18.65 -4.77
C ASP A 12 3.97 17.82 -4.28
N ALA A 13 4.49 18.14 -3.09
CA ALA A 13 5.53 17.33 -2.44
C ALA A 13 5.04 15.91 -2.14
N VAL A 14 3.86 15.77 -1.54
CA VAL A 14 3.26 14.47 -1.24
C VAL A 14 2.98 13.67 -2.52
N CYS A 15 2.46 14.31 -3.57
CA CYS A 15 2.24 13.68 -4.86
C CYS A 15 3.53 13.11 -5.46
N ARG A 16 4.63 13.88 -5.42
CA ARG A 16 5.94 13.42 -5.89
C ARG A 16 6.46 12.24 -5.08
N GLU A 17 6.29 12.27 -3.76
CA GLU A 17 6.73 11.18 -2.89
C GLU A 17 5.98 9.87 -3.17
N LEU A 18 4.66 9.95 -3.30
CA LEU A 18 3.82 8.80 -3.64
C LEU A 18 4.21 8.18 -4.99
N LEU A 19 4.58 9.01 -5.98
CA LEU A 19 5.06 8.52 -7.27
C LEU A 19 6.47 7.91 -7.17
N HIS A 20 7.34 8.50 -6.38
CA HIS A 20 8.74 8.05 -6.23
C HIS A 20 8.85 6.68 -5.56
N ARG A 21 7.99 6.40 -4.57
CA ARG A 21 7.97 5.13 -3.83
C ARG A 21 6.93 4.14 -4.35
N ARG A 22 6.30 4.45 -5.49
CA ARG A 22 5.36 3.56 -6.17
C ARG A 22 6.12 2.33 -6.68
N ILE A 23 5.63 1.14 -6.35
CA ILE A 23 6.24 -0.12 -6.79
C ILE A 23 5.49 -0.76 -7.96
N ASP A 24 4.27 -0.31 -8.24
CA ASP A 24 3.45 -0.81 -9.34
C ASP A 24 2.40 0.22 -9.78
N GLU A 25 1.79 0.02 -10.94
CA GLU A 25 0.82 0.93 -11.52
C GLU A 25 -0.53 1.02 -10.75
N ALA A 26 -0.79 0.14 -9.79
CA ALA A 26 -1.95 0.28 -8.91
C ALA A 26 -1.79 1.52 -8.01
N GLY A 27 -2.86 2.30 -7.81
CA GLY A 27 -2.80 3.57 -7.07
C GLY A 27 -2.34 3.44 -5.60
N GLY A 28 -2.51 2.26 -5.02
CA GLY A 28 -2.03 1.94 -3.66
C GLY A 28 -0.75 1.12 -3.61
N ALA A 29 -0.14 0.73 -4.72
CA ALA A 29 1.09 -0.05 -4.67
C ALA A 29 2.27 0.83 -4.27
N TYR A 30 2.47 0.96 -2.96
CA TYR A 30 3.42 1.85 -2.32
C TYR A 30 4.26 1.07 -1.30
N ALA A 31 5.56 1.36 -1.27
CA ALA A 31 6.46 0.87 -0.24
C ALA A 31 6.89 2.01 0.68
N GLN A 32 7.03 1.73 1.98
CA GLN A 32 7.55 2.71 2.93
C GLN A 32 8.96 3.17 2.58
N THR A 33 9.78 2.32 1.96
CA THR A 33 11.12 2.64 1.48
C THR A 33 11.23 2.43 -0.02
N ARG A 34 12.09 3.20 -0.69
CA ARG A 34 12.32 3.04 -2.13
C ARG A 34 12.87 1.63 -2.41
N GLY A 35 12.23 0.91 -3.34
CA GLY A 35 12.58 -0.48 -3.64
C GLY A 35 12.18 -1.50 -2.56
N GLY A 36 11.45 -1.05 -1.53
CA GLY A 36 10.87 -1.90 -0.51
C GLY A 36 9.67 -2.70 -1.02
N LYS A 37 9.03 -3.43 -0.11
CA LYS A 37 7.82 -4.21 -0.40
C LYS A 37 6.58 -3.41 -0.02
N ALA A 38 5.47 -3.70 -0.69
CA ALA A 38 4.17 -3.22 -0.25
C ALA A 38 3.77 -3.92 1.06
N GLU A 39 3.28 -3.13 2.00
CA GLU A 39 2.64 -3.55 3.25
C GLU A 39 1.18 -3.10 3.20
N LEU A 40 0.29 -3.81 3.90
CA LEU A 40 -1.15 -3.52 3.87
C LEU A 40 -1.46 -2.06 4.20
N TYR A 41 -0.90 -1.54 5.29
CA TYR A 41 -1.20 -0.19 5.75
C TYR A 41 -0.55 0.88 4.90
N GLY A 42 0.67 0.67 4.41
CA GLY A 42 1.29 1.57 3.42
C GLY A 42 0.47 1.63 2.13
N THR A 43 -0.04 0.48 1.69
CA THR A 43 -0.85 0.35 0.47
C THR A 43 -2.20 1.02 0.60
N THR A 44 -2.84 0.89 1.77
CA THR A 44 -4.12 1.53 2.09
C THR A 44 -3.96 3.04 2.28
N ALA A 45 -2.91 3.47 2.98
CA ALA A 45 -2.62 4.87 3.23
C ALA A 45 -2.38 5.66 1.93
N ALA A 46 -1.62 5.10 0.99
CA ALA A 46 -1.36 5.74 -0.31
C ALA A 46 -2.65 6.03 -1.10
N VAL A 47 -3.65 5.13 -1.04
CA VAL A 47 -4.96 5.33 -1.67
C VAL A 47 -5.77 6.41 -0.94
N ASN A 48 -5.76 6.40 0.39
CA ASN A 48 -6.45 7.42 1.17
C ASN A 48 -5.86 8.82 0.94
N ILE A 49 -4.54 8.94 0.87
CA ILE A 49 -3.88 10.22 0.56
C ILE A 49 -4.29 10.70 -0.83
N ARG A 50 -4.30 9.82 -1.85
CA ARG A 50 -4.81 10.17 -3.19
C ARG A 50 -6.24 10.68 -3.14
N ALA A 51 -7.11 10.04 -2.36
CA ALA A 51 -8.49 10.44 -2.16
C ALA A 51 -8.58 11.87 -1.58
N ILE A 52 -7.87 12.11 -0.49
CA ILE A 52 -7.85 13.38 0.26
C ILE A 52 -7.31 14.51 -0.62
N LEU A 53 -6.29 14.23 -1.44
CA LEU A 53 -5.68 15.21 -2.34
C LEU A 53 -6.48 15.42 -3.65
N GLY A 54 -7.63 14.75 -3.82
CA GLY A 54 -8.45 14.84 -5.03
C GLY A 54 -7.75 14.29 -6.27
N MET A 55 -6.77 13.41 -6.10
CA MET A 55 -6.05 12.81 -7.21
C MET A 55 -6.93 11.76 -7.90
N PRO A 56 -6.92 11.68 -9.24
CA PRO A 56 -7.67 10.66 -9.94
C PRO A 56 -7.21 9.28 -9.48
N PHE A 57 -8.17 8.47 -9.08
CA PHE A 57 -7.95 7.04 -8.98
C PHE A 57 -7.70 6.53 -10.40
N SER A 58 -6.58 5.83 -10.53
CA SER A 58 -6.13 5.07 -11.68
C SER A 58 -7.30 4.31 -12.39
N SER A 59 -7.08 3.81 -13.61
CA SER A 59 -8.06 3.08 -14.40
C SER A 59 -8.77 1.94 -13.63
N ALA A 60 -9.92 1.47 -14.13
CA ALA A 60 -10.63 0.33 -13.52
C ALA A 60 -9.74 -0.92 -13.35
N SER A 61 -8.79 -1.15 -14.28
CA SER A 61 -7.79 -2.20 -14.15
C SER A 61 -6.89 -1.99 -12.93
N GLN A 62 -6.38 -0.78 -12.75
CA GLN A 62 -5.49 -0.42 -11.65
C GLN A 62 -6.20 -0.45 -10.29
N ARG A 63 -7.49 -0.13 -10.23
CA ARG A 63 -8.31 -0.29 -9.02
C ARG A 63 -8.52 -1.76 -8.65
N ARG A 64 -8.79 -2.63 -9.64
CA ARG A 64 -8.89 -4.09 -9.42
C ARG A 64 -7.57 -4.68 -8.94
N LYS A 65 -6.45 -4.25 -9.52
CA LYS A 65 -5.11 -4.67 -9.10
C LYS A 65 -4.86 -4.31 -7.63
N TRP A 66 -5.19 -3.07 -7.23
CA TRP A 66 -5.12 -2.67 -5.83
C TRP A 66 -6.00 -3.52 -4.91
N ALA A 67 -7.27 -3.76 -5.28
CA ALA A 67 -8.16 -4.61 -4.49
C ALA A 67 -7.60 -6.03 -4.32
N ASN A 68 -7.04 -6.62 -5.39
CA ASN A 68 -6.38 -7.93 -5.31
C ASN A 68 -5.15 -7.91 -4.40
N THR A 69 -4.37 -6.82 -4.41
CA THR A 69 -3.26 -6.63 -3.47
C THR A 69 -3.76 -6.59 -2.02
N ILE A 70 -4.83 -5.85 -1.73
CA ILE A 70 -5.42 -5.80 -0.38
C ILE A 70 -5.92 -7.18 0.05
N LEU A 71 -6.64 -7.88 -0.83
CA LEU A 71 -7.13 -9.24 -0.56
C LEU A 71 -6.01 -10.25 -0.36
N SER A 72 -4.83 -10.04 -0.95
CA SER A 72 -3.68 -10.93 -0.73
C SER A 72 -3.12 -10.88 0.70
N TYR A 73 -3.43 -9.83 1.46
CA TYR A 73 -3.11 -9.75 2.90
C TYR A 73 -4.17 -10.45 3.76
N GLN A 74 -5.32 -10.83 3.21
CA GLN A 74 -6.38 -11.49 3.97
C GLN A 74 -6.18 -13.01 3.98
N ARG A 75 -6.18 -13.57 5.18
CA ARG A 75 -6.19 -15.01 5.41
C ARG A 75 -7.55 -15.60 5.06
N LYS A 76 -7.61 -16.93 4.98
CA LYS A 76 -8.89 -17.66 4.74
C LYS A 76 -9.94 -17.44 5.83
N ASP A 77 -9.52 -17.14 7.06
CA ASP A 77 -10.42 -16.85 8.19
C ASP A 77 -10.89 -15.39 8.22
N GLY A 78 -10.52 -14.59 7.21
CA GLY A 78 -10.92 -13.19 7.08
C GLY A 78 -10.01 -12.20 7.80
N ILE A 79 -9.01 -12.65 8.57
CA ILE A 79 -8.08 -11.77 9.27
C ILE A 79 -7.02 -11.24 8.30
N PHE A 80 -6.69 -9.95 8.40
CA PHE A 80 -5.62 -9.33 7.60
C PHE A 80 -4.26 -9.46 8.30
N ILE A 81 -3.22 -9.85 7.56
CA ILE A 81 -1.81 -9.89 7.99
C ILE A 81 -1.05 -8.75 7.30
N PRO A 82 -0.65 -7.69 8.04
CA PRO A 82 -0.06 -6.49 7.44
C PRO A 82 1.22 -6.73 6.61
N ASP A 83 2.04 -7.69 7.03
CA ASP A 83 3.33 -8.01 6.39
C ASP A 83 3.22 -9.02 5.24
N GLY A 84 2.01 -9.52 4.96
CA GLY A 84 1.75 -10.50 3.90
C GLY A 84 2.43 -11.87 4.08
N LYS A 85 3.05 -12.14 5.24
CA LYS A 85 3.70 -13.42 5.53
C LYS A 85 2.69 -14.43 6.06
N GLU A 86 2.02 -15.12 5.14
CA GLU A 86 1.39 -16.40 5.43
C GLU A 86 1.91 -17.48 4.46
N ARG A 87 3.23 -17.75 4.49
CA ARG A 87 3.79 -18.87 3.69
C ARG A 87 4.88 -19.71 4.35
N LYS A 88 5.32 -19.42 5.59
CA LYS A 88 6.34 -20.26 6.28
C LYS A 88 5.86 -20.96 7.55
N MET A 89 5.03 -20.33 8.39
CA MET A 89 4.66 -20.97 9.67
C MET A 89 3.76 -22.20 9.53
N PHE A 90 2.86 -22.24 8.54
CA PHE A 90 1.99 -23.41 8.36
C PHE A 90 2.75 -24.66 7.87
N THR A 91 3.78 -24.47 7.06
CA THR A 91 4.63 -25.58 6.56
C THR A 91 5.57 -26.09 7.66
N GLU A 92 6.08 -25.21 8.52
CA GLU A 92 6.92 -25.59 9.66
C GLU A 92 6.11 -26.30 10.76
N MET A 93 4.87 -25.86 11.05
CA MET A 93 4.01 -26.56 12.01
C MET A 93 3.63 -27.98 11.55
N LEU A 94 3.45 -28.20 10.24
CA LEU A 94 3.12 -29.53 9.68
C LEU A 94 4.34 -30.46 9.57
N SER A 95 5.57 -29.95 9.61
CA SER A 95 6.79 -30.77 9.66
C SER A 95 7.17 -31.24 11.07
N TYR A 96 6.67 -30.60 12.12
CA TYR A 96 6.90 -31.02 13.51
C TYR A 96 6.00 -32.19 13.98
N HIS A 97 5.01 -32.58 13.16
CA HIS A 97 4.06 -33.66 13.46
C HIS A 97 4.23 -34.87 12.51
N LYS A 98 5.43 -35.05 11.95
CA LYS A 98 5.82 -36.25 11.20
C LYS A 98 6.98 -36.95 11.86
#